data_AF-A0A1I0FUJ8-F1
#
_entry.id   AF-A0A1I0FUJ8-F1
#
_cell.length_a   1.000
_cell.length_b   1.000
_cell.length_c   1.000
_cell.angle_alpha   90.00
_cell.angle_beta   90.00
_cell.angle_gamma   90.00
#
_symmetry.space_group_name_H-M   'P 1'
#
loop_
_entity.id
_entity.type
_entity.pdbx_description
1 polymer ?
#
loop_
_entity_poly.entity_id
_entity_poly.type
_entity_poly.pdbx_seq_one_letter_code
_entity_poly.pdbx_strand_id
1 'polypeptide(L)'
;MAYQHLNGNEKISESYTKINDNFDGVDTAATAHKTAATLDHPDGSVSTAKLADKAATRAKIGDNAVGTGQLGDAAVTAAKLADGSVTAAKLGAGAVGTGQIADGSITAAKVAADVATQAELDTHAADTTLHVTAAEHTKLAGIAAGAEVNQNAFSKIVVTGQGDIIAQSETGTLTFAAGTGLTITTDPAAGKLTFTATGESTPGPHASSHITGGTYVIPIAVTGGASGLMSGADATFVRFTGETKTGAQSKADAAQAAATSTAASDATAKANAVQTNLTNHAADAATGAHKAKNIAVEDTGNHFAGTNVESVLTELFTFANGGKTAVASAITAKGVSASPSDTFSALATKIGLIPTGKKYNSGVATSAATPLSTYVLASGSTTSAYPLTVTGLDFTPSVVLLIRNSASTPIGSFVRSDSLPVSAGSKLVGLFTTTTISYVRLTGDAYLTSGGFSLPTPGNSDYQWIAYE
;
A
#
# COMPACT_ATOMS: atom_id res chain seq x y z
N MET A 1 -85.33 -18.92 51.24
CA MET A 1 -86.64 -19.42 51.70
C MET A 1 -86.55 -19.84 53.15
N ALA A 2 -86.75 -18.88 54.07
CA ALA A 2 -87.24 -19.13 55.41
C ALA A 2 -88.79 -19.15 55.34
N TYR A 3 -89.46 -19.55 56.41
CA TYR A 3 -90.93 -19.56 56.58
C TYR A 3 -91.69 -20.79 56.03
N GLN A 4 -91.37 -22.00 56.47
CA GLN A 4 -92.36 -23.11 56.50
C GLN A 4 -92.63 -23.66 57.91
N HIS A 5 -92.40 -22.85 58.94
CA HIS A 5 -93.04 -23.08 60.24
C HIS A 5 -93.54 -21.78 60.85
N LEU A 6 -94.40 -21.00 60.21
CA LEU A 6 -94.89 -19.80 60.91
C LEU A 6 -96.41 -19.71 60.94
N ASN A 7 -96.97 -20.86 61.31
CA ASN A 7 -98.31 -21.17 61.80
C ASN A 7 -98.43 -22.70 61.69
N GLY A 8 -98.99 -23.36 62.69
CA GLY A 8 -99.38 -24.76 62.55
C GLY A 8 -99.12 -25.71 63.71
N ASN A 9 -98.35 -25.43 64.74
CA ASN A 9 -98.52 -24.31 65.66
C ASN A 9 -97.56 -23.11 65.65
N GLU A 10 -96.40 -23.22 64.98
CA GLU A 10 -95.19 -22.37 65.06
C GLU A 10 -95.33 -21.05 65.86
N LYS A 11 -95.16 -21.06 67.19
CA LYS A 11 -95.06 -19.84 67.99
C LYS A 11 -93.83 -19.05 67.55
N ILE A 12 -93.97 -17.72 67.54
CA ILE A 12 -92.89 -16.76 67.23
C ILE A 12 -91.57 -17.10 67.95
N SER A 13 -91.63 -17.62 69.17
CA SER A 13 -90.46 -18.00 69.96
C SER A 13 -89.59 -19.09 69.31
N GLU A 14 -90.18 -20.08 68.66
CA GLU A 14 -89.43 -21.22 68.08
C GLU A 14 -88.76 -20.85 66.76
N SER A 15 -89.42 -20.04 65.94
CA SER A 15 -88.80 -19.48 64.72
C SER A 15 -87.79 -18.39 65.03
N TYR A 16 -87.95 -17.65 66.13
CA TYR A 16 -86.93 -16.71 66.58
C TYR A 16 -85.63 -17.43 66.95
N THR A 17 -85.72 -18.57 67.65
CA THR A 17 -84.56 -19.42 67.94
C THR A 17 -83.93 -19.97 66.65
N LYS A 18 -84.70 -20.54 65.72
CA LYS A 18 -84.17 -21.06 64.45
C LYS A 18 -83.52 -19.97 63.57
N ILE A 19 -84.07 -18.75 63.57
CA ILE A 19 -83.49 -17.61 62.83
C ILE A 19 -82.17 -17.18 63.47
N ASN A 20 -82.11 -17.07 64.80
CA ASN A 20 -80.86 -16.76 65.49
C ASN A 20 -79.83 -17.87 65.33
N ASP A 21 -80.21 -19.15 65.46
CA ASP A 21 -79.29 -20.27 65.26
C ASP A 21 -78.69 -20.28 63.85
N ASN A 22 -79.47 -19.92 62.83
CA ASN A 22 -78.95 -19.77 61.47
C ASN A 22 -78.07 -18.54 61.29
N PHE A 23 -78.38 -17.42 61.95
CA PHE A 23 -77.54 -16.22 61.90
C PHE A 23 -76.21 -16.43 62.64
N ASP A 24 -76.25 -17.08 63.81
CA ASP A 24 -75.09 -17.47 64.61
C ASP A 24 -74.26 -18.54 63.89
N GLY A 25 -74.91 -19.47 63.17
CA GLY A 25 -74.24 -20.45 62.31
C GLY A 25 -73.50 -19.80 61.14
N VAL A 26 -74.08 -18.76 60.53
CA VAL A 26 -73.41 -17.99 59.46
C VAL A 26 -72.28 -17.13 60.03
N ASP A 27 -72.45 -16.50 61.19
CA ASP A 27 -71.38 -15.73 61.85
C ASP A 27 -70.22 -16.62 62.30
N THR A 28 -70.52 -17.81 62.82
CA THR A 28 -69.52 -18.84 63.16
C THR A 28 -68.79 -19.32 61.91
N ALA A 29 -69.50 -19.59 60.81
CA ALA A 29 -68.87 -20.03 59.56
C ALA A 29 -68.04 -18.92 58.89
N ALA A 30 -68.50 -17.66 58.93
CA ALA A 30 -67.76 -16.51 58.42
C ALA A 30 -66.51 -16.23 59.25
N THR A 31 -66.59 -16.38 60.58
CA THR A 31 -65.43 -16.28 61.47
C THR A 31 -64.43 -17.40 61.21
N ALA A 32 -64.89 -18.64 61.05
CA ALA A 32 -64.05 -19.79 60.70
C ALA A 32 -63.34 -19.62 59.34
N HIS A 33 -64.03 -19.07 58.33
CA HIS A 33 -63.44 -18.82 57.01
C HIS A 33 -62.48 -17.63 57.02
N LYS A 34 -62.72 -16.61 57.85
CA LYS A 34 -61.81 -15.46 58.00
C LYS A 34 -60.53 -15.82 58.76
N THR A 35 -60.59 -16.78 59.70
CA THR A 35 -59.40 -17.36 60.34
C THR A 35 -58.66 -18.36 59.43
N ALA A 36 -59.35 -19.01 58.48
CA ALA A 36 -58.71 -19.92 57.52
C ALA A 36 -57.99 -19.19 56.37
N ALA A 37 -58.40 -17.96 56.02
CA ALA A 37 -57.76 -17.15 54.99
C ALA A 37 -56.47 -16.43 55.46
N THR A 38 -56.17 -16.42 56.76
CA THR A 38 -54.87 -15.97 57.30
C THR A 38 -53.83 -17.10 57.37
N LEU A 39 -54.17 -18.27 56.80
CA LEU A 39 -53.38 -19.49 56.80
C LEU A 39 -52.76 -19.83 55.43
N ASP A 40 -52.77 -18.90 54.47
CA ASP A 40 -52.14 -19.16 53.17
C ASP A 40 -50.63 -18.89 53.20
N HIS A 41 -49.95 -19.71 54.02
CA HIS A 41 -48.50 -19.84 54.18
C HIS A 41 -47.83 -18.98 55.26
N PRO A 42 -48.12 -19.21 56.57
CA PRO A 42 -47.25 -18.68 57.63
C PRO A 42 -45.78 -19.11 57.43
N ASP A 43 -44.81 -18.36 57.97
CA ASP A 43 -43.39 -18.73 57.90
C ASP A 43 -43.18 -20.15 58.44
N GLY A 44 -42.51 -21.01 57.66
CA GLY A 44 -42.34 -22.44 57.98
C GLY A 44 -43.53 -23.34 57.62
N SER A 45 -44.63 -22.80 57.06
CA SER A 45 -45.77 -23.58 56.57
C SER A 45 -45.43 -24.58 55.48
N VAL A 46 -44.33 -24.37 54.76
CA VAL A 46 -43.75 -25.33 53.82
C VAL A 46 -42.82 -26.27 54.58
N SER A 47 -43.39 -27.32 55.16
CA SER A 47 -42.62 -28.43 55.75
C SER A 47 -41.92 -29.25 54.66
N THR A 48 -40.88 -30.01 55.01
CA THR A 48 -40.24 -30.98 54.09
C THR A 48 -41.23 -31.93 53.42
N ALA A 49 -42.28 -32.36 54.12
CA ALA A 49 -43.34 -33.23 53.56
C ALA A 49 -44.19 -32.58 52.44
N LYS A 50 -44.19 -31.24 52.34
CA LYS A 50 -44.89 -30.49 51.27
C LYS A 50 -43.98 -30.26 50.05
N LEU A 51 -42.69 -30.58 50.14
CA LEU A 51 -41.75 -30.53 49.04
C LEU A 51 -41.54 -31.95 48.51
N ALA A 52 -41.84 -32.17 47.23
CA ALA A 52 -41.45 -33.41 46.59
C ALA A 52 -39.91 -33.56 46.58
N ASP A 53 -39.40 -34.79 46.60
CA ASP A 53 -37.98 -35.04 46.50
C ASP A 53 -37.39 -34.36 45.26
N LYS A 54 -36.27 -33.66 45.44
CA LYS A 54 -35.58 -32.86 44.40
C LYS A 54 -36.41 -31.69 43.83
N ALA A 55 -37.52 -31.28 44.49
CA ALA A 55 -38.33 -30.15 44.02
C ALA A 55 -37.54 -28.83 43.97
N ALA A 56 -36.54 -28.66 44.85
CA ALA A 56 -35.61 -27.54 44.86
C ALA A 56 -34.41 -27.79 43.91
N THR A 57 -34.62 -27.57 42.61
CA THR A 57 -33.57 -27.68 41.58
C THR A 57 -32.63 -26.48 41.61
N ARG A 58 -31.44 -26.59 41.00
CA ARG A 58 -30.46 -25.49 40.92
C ARG A 58 -31.09 -24.17 40.42
N ALA A 59 -31.99 -24.22 39.44
CA ALA A 59 -32.64 -23.03 38.89
C ALA A 59 -33.63 -22.34 39.84
N LYS A 60 -34.07 -23.03 40.90
CA LYS A 60 -34.97 -22.49 41.93
C LYS A 60 -34.22 -21.96 43.16
N ILE A 61 -32.91 -22.16 43.21
CA ILE A 61 -32.04 -21.61 44.26
C ILE A 61 -31.41 -20.34 43.71
N GLY A 62 -31.72 -19.20 44.32
CA GLY A 62 -31.13 -17.91 43.93
C GLY A 62 -29.62 -17.87 44.17
N ASP A 63 -28.93 -16.97 43.49
CA ASP A 63 -27.51 -16.73 43.72
C ASP A 63 -27.26 -16.38 45.20
N ASN A 64 -26.21 -16.96 45.78
CA ASN A 64 -25.85 -16.83 47.20
C ASN A 64 -26.93 -17.31 48.21
N ALA A 65 -28.01 -17.97 47.77
CA ALA A 65 -29.05 -18.46 48.68
C ALA A 65 -28.58 -19.61 49.60
N VAL A 66 -27.46 -20.27 49.25
CA VAL A 66 -26.81 -21.31 50.08
C VAL A 66 -25.57 -20.71 50.72
N GLY A 67 -25.67 -20.36 52.00
CA GLY A 67 -24.54 -19.94 52.84
C GLY A 67 -23.96 -21.11 53.64
N THR A 68 -23.06 -20.79 54.57
CA THR A 68 -22.40 -21.79 55.42
C THR A 68 -23.39 -22.58 56.29
N GLY A 69 -24.49 -21.95 56.74
CA GLY A 69 -25.51 -22.60 57.57
C GLY A 69 -26.39 -23.62 56.83
N GLN A 70 -26.44 -23.59 55.49
CA GLN A 70 -27.15 -24.57 54.67
C GLN A 70 -26.27 -25.75 54.24
N LEU A 71 -24.95 -25.66 54.46
CA LEU A 71 -24.00 -26.74 54.18
C LEU A 71 -23.77 -27.54 55.45
N GLY A 72 -24.21 -28.79 55.47
CA GLY A 72 -23.86 -29.72 56.55
C GLY A 72 -22.37 -30.07 56.57
N ASP A 73 -21.93 -30.69 57.65
CA ASP A 73 -20.55 -31.18 57.79
C ASP A 73 -20.17 -32.09 56.61
N ALA A 74 -18.99 -31.88 56.04
CA ALA A 74 -18.47 -32.59 54.86
C ALA A 74 -19.36 -32.51 53.60
N ALA A 75 -20.33 -31.58 53.52
CA ALA A 75 -21.16 -31.41 52.32
C ALA A 75 -20.35 -31.06 51.07
N VAL A 76 -19.20 -30.40 51.23
CA VAL A 76 -18.24 -30.11 50.14
C VAL A 76 -17.17 -31.20 50.10
N THR A 77 -17.28 -32.10 49.13
CA THR A 77 -16.32 -33.18 48.85
C THR A 77 -15.30 -32.73 47.80
N ALA A 78 -14.16 -33.41 47.67
CA ALA A 78 -13.15 -33.09 46.65
C ALA A 78 -13.74 -32.98 45.23
N ALA A 79 -14.64 -33.88 44.83
CA ALA A 79 -15.31 -33.85 43.52
C ALA A 79 -16.25 -32.65 43.28
N LYS A 80 -16.59 -31.87 44.33
CA LYS A 80 -17.39 -30.64 44.23
C LYS A 80 -16.51 -29.39 44.09
N LEU A 81 -15.19 -29.53 44.26
CA LEU A 81 -14.22 -28.45 44.07
C LEU A 81 -13.67 -28.54 42.64
N ALA A 82 -13.72 -27.43 41.90
CA ALA A 82 -13.05 -27.34 40.60
C ALA A 82 -11.52 -27.26 40.79
N ASP A 83 -10.75 -27.72 39.82
CA ASP A 83 -9.29 -27.61 39.83
C ASP A 83 -8.86 -26.14 39.99
N GLY A 84 -7.91 -25.89 40.91
CA GLY A 84 -7.45 -24.54 41.24
C GLY A 84 -8.45 -23.68 42.02
N SER A 85 -9.63 -24.19 42.39
CA SER A 85 -10.61 -23.43 43.18
C SER A 85 -10.12 -23.10 44.59
N VAL A 86 -9.19 -23.88 45.16
CA VAL A 86 -8.46 -23.59 46.39
C VAL A 86 -7.14 -22.91 46.04
N THR A 87 -7.09 -21.59 46.16
CA THR A 87 -5.90 -20.78 45.89
C THR A 87 -5.13 -20.52 47.18
N ALA A 88 -3.86 -20.08 47.09
CA ALA A 88 -3.05 -19.72 48.27
C ALA A 88 -3.77 -18.72 49.20
N ALA A 89 -4.49 -17.74 48.64
CA ALA A 89 -5.28 -16.78 49.41
C ALA A 89 -6.47 -17.38 50.19
N LYS A 90 -6.93 -18.58 49.80
CA LYS A 90 -7.99 -19.32 50.51
C LYS A 90 -7.43 -20.23 51.62
N LEU A 91 -6.11 -20.39 51.70
CA LEU A 91 -5.43 -21.17 52.73
C LEU A 91 -4.90 -20.23 53.81
N GLY A 92 -5.38 -20.39 55.04
CA GLY A 92 -4.83 -19.69 56.19
C GLY A 92 -3.44 -20.20 56.59
N ALA A 93 -2.73 -19.44 57.42
CA ALA A 93 -1.49 -19.90 58.02
C ALA A 93 -1.73 -21.22 58.80
N GLY A 94 -0.89 -22.23 58.53
CA GLY A 94 -1.02 -23.55 59.16
C GLY A 94 -2.14 -24.44 58.60
N ALA A 95 -2.89 -24.02 57.57
CA ALA A 95 -3.95 -24.84 56.96
C ALA A 95 -3.41 -26.10 56.26
N VAL A 96 -2.12 -26.12 55.89
CA VAL A 96 -1.42 -27.25 55.29
C VAL A 96 -0.38 -27.75 56.29
N GLY A 97 -0.63 -28.92 56.88
CA GLY A 97 0.31 -29.61 57.77
C GLY A 97 1.11 -30.67 57.03
N THR A 98 1.99 -31.37 57.76
CA THR A 98 2.87 -32.40 57.19
C THR A 98 2.09 -33.53 56.50
N GLY A 99 0.92 -33.92 57.01
CA GLY A 99 0.08 -34.96 56.40
C GLY A 99 -0.53 -34.57 55.05
N GLN A 100 -0.60 -33.27 54.71
CA GLN A 100 -1.04 -32.81 53.39
C GLN A 100 0.11 -32.66 52.38
N ILE A 101 1.36 -32.84 52.82
CA ILE A 101 2.57 -32.71 52.02
C ILE A 101 3.07 -34.10 51.67
N ALA A 102 3.11 -34.43 50.38
CA ALA A 102 3.66 -35.71 49.93
C ALA A 102 5.19 -35.74 50.09
N ASP A 103 5.75 -36.91 50.40
CA ASP A 103 7.20 -37.11 50.48
C ASP A 103 7.90 -36.65 49.20
N GLY A 104 8.97 -35.87 49.34
CA GLY A 104 9.74 -35.32 48.22
C GLY A 104 9.07 -34.17 47.44
N SER A 105 7.85 -33.75 47.80
CA SER A 105 7.17 -32.64 47.13
C SER A 105 7.80 -31.27 47.42
N ILE A 106 8.48 -31.15 48.56
CA ILE A 106 9.32 -30.01 48.95
C ILE A 106 10.76 -30.28 48.50
N THR A 107 11.17 -29.65 47.41
CA THR A 107 12.54 -29.73 46.89
C THR A 107 13.41 -28.64 47.52
N ALA A 108 14.74 -28.77 47.40
CA ALA A 108 15.67 -27.74 47.87
C ALA A 108 15.34 -26.34 47.31
N ALA A 109 14.90 -26.26 46.04
CA ALA A 109 14.49 -25.00 45.43
C ALA A 109 13.18 -24.40 46.01
N LYS A 110 12.36 -25.21 46.70
CA LYS A 110 11.08 -24.80 47.32
C LYS A 110 11.24 -24.42 48.79
N VAL A 111 12.38 -24.71 49.40
CA VAL A 111 12.75 -24.22 50.73
C VAL A 111 13.55 -22.95 50.53
N ALA A 112 12.92 -21.79 50.70
CA ALA A 112 13.66 -20.54 50.83
C ALA A 112 14.52 -20.69 52.10
N ALA A 113 15.84 -20.70 51.92
CA ALA A 113 16.84 -21.00 52.94
C ALA A 113 16.51 -20.34 54.29
N ASP A 114 16.48 -21.14 55.36
CA ASP A 114 16.75 -20.58 56.68
C ASP A 114 18.20 -20.08 56.64
N VAL A 115 18.36 -18.78 56.44
CA VAL A 115 19.65 -18.12 56.17
C VAL A 115 20.67 -18.45 57.27
N ALA A 116 20.19 -18.74 58.48
CA ALA A 116 21.02 -19.13 59.61
C ALA A 116 21.75 -20.47 59.38
N THR A 117 21.05 -21.51 58.91
CA THR A 117 21.65 -22.85 58.74
C THR A 117 22.63 -22.89 57.57
N GLN A 118 22.34 -22.16 56.49
CA GLN A 118 23.27 -22.04 55.36
C GLN A 118 24.51 -21.22 55.76
N ALA A 119 24.34 -20.14 56.54
CA ALA A 119 25.48 -19.35 57.03
C ALA A 119 26.37 -20.15 58.00
N GLU A 120 25.80 -20.99 58.85
CA GLU A 120 26.56 -21.89 59.74
C GLU A 120 27.32 -22.97 58.95
N LEU A 121 26.69 -23.57 57.92
CA LEU A 121 27.34 -24.52 57.02
C LEU A 121 28.43 -23.88 56.17
N ASP A 122 28.21 -22.65 55.69
CA ASP A 122 29.21 -21.88 54.95
C ASP A 122 30.37 -21.48 55.86
N THR A 123 30.10 -21.16 57.13
CA THR A 123 31.12 -20.88 58.14
C THR A 123 31.95 -22.12 58.47
N HIS A 124 31.33 -23.29 58.60
CA HIS A 124 32.04 -24.55 58.82
C HIS A 124 32.82 -24.99 57.58
N ALA A 125 32.27 -24.82 56.37
CA ALA A 125 32.97 -25.09 55.13
C ALA A 125 34.16 -24.14 54.90
N ALA A 126 34.11 -22.94 55.48
CA ALA A 126 35.20 -21.96 55.49
C ALA A 126 36.20 -22.15 56.65
N ASP A 127 35.85 -22.93 57.69
CA ASP A 127 36.75 -23.28 58.78
C ASP A 127 37.77 -24.32 58.30
N THR A 128 38.93 -23.82 57.93
CA THR A 128 40.10 -24.61 57.52
C THR A 128 41.08 -24.75 58.68
N THR A 129 40.61 -24.66 59.93
CA THR A 129 41.46 -24.54 61.13
C THR A 129 41.11 -25.51 62.25
N LEU A 130 40.15 -26.42 62.05
CA LEU A 130 40.03 -27.63 62.85
C LEU A 130 40.41 -28.86 62.01
N HIS A 131 41.73 -29.00 61.77
CA HIS A 131 42.55 -30.23 61.89
C HIS A 131 43.98 -30.07 61.34
N VAL A 132 44.24 -28.98 60.63
CA VAL A 132 45.54 -28.37 60.27
C VAL A 132 45.16 -26.97 59.80
N THR A 133 46.01 -25.96 59.92
CA THR A 133 45.69 -24.65 59.33
C THR A 133 45.50 -24.77 57.81
N ALA A 134 44.77 -23.84 57.19
CA ALA A 134 44.60 -23.79 55.73
C ALA A 134 45.92 -23.94 54.96
N ALA A 135 46.98 -23.31 55.49
CA ALA A 135 48.33 -23.37 54.93
C ALA A 135 48.97 -24.76 55.02
N GLU A 136 48.74 -25.48 56.13
CA GLU A 136 49.25 -26.83 56.35
C GLU A 136 48.46 -27.88 55.56
N HIS A 137 47.13 -27.75 55.47
CA HIS A 137 46.32 -28.61 54.60
C HIS A 137 46.73 -28.47 53.13
N THR A 138 47.03 -27.25 52.69
CA THR A 138 47.53 -26.98 51.33
C THR A 138 48.89 -27.61 51.07
N LYS A 139 49.80 -27.60 52.06
CA LYS A 139 51.10 -28.28 51.95
C LYS A 139 50.95 -29.80 51.82
N LEU A 140 49.94 -30.39 52.46
CA LEU A 140 49.70 -31.84 52.47
C LEU A 140 48.92 -32.33 51.25
N ALA A 141 48.06 -31.50 50.66
CA ALA A 141 47.22 -31.86 49.52
C ALA A 141 47.99 -32.26 48.24
N GLY A 142 49.26 -31.90 48.12
CA GLY A 142 50.12 -32.22 46.98
C GLY A 142 50.96 -33.49 47.12
N ILE A 143 50.91 -34.17 48.27
CA ILE A 143 51.77 -35.34 48.55
C ILE A 143 51.11 -36.59 47.96
N ALA A 144 51.77 -37.23 46.99
CA ALA A 144 51.29 -38.47 46.39
C ALA A 144 51.22 -39.61 47.41
N ALA A 145 50.25 -40.52 47.26
CA ALA A 145 50.13 -41.67 48.15
C ALA A 145 51.42 -42.52 48.15
N GLY A 146 52.03 -42.70 49.33
CA GLY A 146 53.28 -43.44 49.51
C GLY A 146 54.55 -42.58 49.55
N ALA A 147 54.45 -41.25 49.39
CA ALA A 147 55.60 -40.36 49.58
C ALA A 147 55.96 -40.24 51.07
N GLU A 148 57.23 -40.50 51.40
CA GLU A 148 57.77 -40.31 52.75
C GLU A 148 58.07 -38.82 53.00
N VAL A 149 57.54 -38.27 54.09
CA VAL A 149 57.81 -36.89 54.51
C VAL A 149 59.19 -36.78 55.17
N ASN A 150 59.87 -35.64 55.02
CA ASN A 150 61.22 -35.33 55.55
C ASN A 150 62.42 -36.05 54.88
N GLN A 151 62.34 -36.32 53.57
CA GLN A 151 63.52 -36.79 52.82
C GLN A 151 64.45 -35.65 52.44
N ASN A 152 65.77 -35.92 52.42
CA ASN A 152 66.76 -34.99 51.88
C ASN A 152 66.43 -34.68 50.41
N ALA A 153 66.60 -33.42 49.98
CA ALA A 153 66.29 -32.98 48.60
C ALA A 153 67.03 -33.77 47.50
N PHE A 154 68.17 -34.38 47.84
CA PHE A 154 68.88 -35.39 47.05
C PHE A 154 69.49 -36.43 47.99
N SER A 155 69.63 -37.68 47.56
CA SER A 155 70.35 -38.71 48.33
C SER A 155 71.83 -38.76 47.96
N LYS A 156 72.14 -38.72 46.66
CA LYS A 156 73.49 -38.85 46.11
C LYS A 156 73.60 -38.23 44.72
N ILE A 157 74.69 -37.51 44.44
CA ILE A 157 75.06 -37.06 43.09
C ILE A 157 76.37 -37.77 42.70
N VAL A 158 76.33 -38.46 41.56
CA VAL A 158 77.45 -39.27 41.05
C VAL A 158 77.94 -38.68 39.73
N VAL A 159 79.25 -38.43 39.64
CA VAL A 159 79.92 -38.08 38.38
C VAL A 159 81.04 -39.10 38.16
N THR A 160 80.98 -39.84 37.06
CA THR A 160 81.96 -40.90 36.75
C THR A 160 83.39 -40.35 36.79
N GLY A 161 84.23 -40.93 37.64
CA GLY A 161 85.63 -40.52 37.83
C GLY A 161 85.86 -39.46 38.91
N GLN A 162 84.82 -39.04 39.65
CA GLN A 162 84.92 -38.14 40.81
C GLN A 162 84.30 -38.76 42.07
N GLY A 163 84.57 -38.14 43.22
CA GLY A 163 83.93 -38.53 44.48
C GLY A 163 82.44 -38.18 44.51
N ASP A 164 81.66 -39.04 45.15
CA ASP A 164 80.22 -38.83 45.29
C ASP A 164 79.91 -37.66 46.24
N ILE A 165 78.85 -36.90 45.93
CA ILE A 165 78.31 -35.90 46.85
C ILE A 165 77.08 -36.50 47.53
N ILE A 166 77.14 -36.66 48.85
CA ILE A 166 76.08 -37.26 49.68
C ILE A 166 75.41 -36.14 50.50
N ALA A 167 74.08 -36.13 50.59
CA ALA A 167 73.37 -35.17 51.43
C ALA A 167 73.63 -35.45 52.92
N GLN A 168 74.04 -34.42 53.65
CA GLN A 168 74.43 -34.54 55.06
C GLN A 168 73.30 -34.20 56.04
N SER A 169 72.25 -33.50 55.60
CA SER A 169 71.04 -33.18 56.38
C SER A 169 69.88 -32.79 55.46
N GLU A 170 68.67 -32.72 56.04
CA GLU A 170 67.43 -32.34 55.33
C GLU A 170 67.48 -30.91 54.77
N THR A 171 68.31 -30.04 55.37
CA THR A 171 68.50 -28.64 54.97
C THR A 171 69.88 -28.37 54.36
N GLY A 172 70.58 -29.41 53.89
CA GLY A 172 71.92 -29.27 53.33
C GLY A 172 71.93 -28.45 52.04
N THR A 173 72.94 -27.58 51.88
CA THR A 173 73.13 -26.78 50.67
C THR A 173 74.10 -27.48 49.69
N LEU A 174 73.68 -27.65 48.43
CA LEU A 174 74.56 -28.04 47.33
C LEU A 174 75.05 -26.79 46.58
N THR A 175 76.36 -26.56 46.59
CA THR A 175 76.97 -25.39 45.92
C THR A 175 77.59 -25.81 44.59
N PHE A 176 77.15 -25.17 43.50
CA PHE A 176 77.79 -25.29 42.18
C PHE A 176 78.76 -24.13 41.97
N ALA A 177 80.06 -24.43 41.87
CA ALA A 177 81.08 -23.43 41.55
C ALA A 177 81.36 -23.43 40.05
N ALA A 178 81.28 -22.25 39.42
CA ALA A 178 81.65 -22.08 38.02
C ALA A 178 83.18 -22.14 37.87
N GLY A 179 83.67 -23.06 37.03
CA GLY A 179 85.09 -23.14 36.65
C GLY A 179 85.42 -22.23 35.45
N THR A 180 86.70 -22.15 35.09
CA THR A 180 87.15 -21.39 33.91
C THR A 180 86.47 -21.92 32.63
N GLY A 181 85.85 -21.03 31.83
CA GLY A 181 85.20 -21.38 30.56
C GLY A 181 83.78 -21.93 30.69
N LEU A 182 83.22 -21.93 31.89
CA LEU A 182 81.84 -22.33 32.16
C LEU A 182 81.16 -21.27 33.01
N THR A 183 80.08 -20.68 32.53
CA THR A 183 79.18 -19.86 33.33
C THR A 183 78.00 -20.69 33.77
N ILE A 184 77.76 -20.71 35.07
CA ILE A 184 76.57 -21.30 35.66
C ILE A 184 75.63 -20.15 35.99
N THR A 185 74.47 -20.14 35.36
CA THR A 185 73.42 -19.14 35.60
C THR A 185 72.20 -19.80 36.19
N THR A 186 71.71 -19.26 37.30
CA THR A 186 70.46 -19.68 37.92
C THR A 186 69.34 -18.79 37.43
N ASP A 187 68.23 -19.41 37.04
CA ASP A 187 66.94 -18.74 36.87
C ASP A 187 65.96 -19.36 37.87
N PRO A 188 65.82 -18.76 39.08
CA PRO A 188 64.91 -19.24 40.10
C PRO A 188 63.44 -19.20 39.67
N ALA A 189 63.07 -18.27 38.78
CA ALA A 189 61.69 -18.12 38.32
C ALA A 189 61.28 -19.27 37.38
N ALA A 190 62.22 -19.75 36.56
CA ALA A 190 62.00 -20.89 35.68
C ALA A 190 62.35 -22.25 36.32
N GLY A 191 62.87 -22.26 37.56
CA GLY A 191 63.41 -23.47 38.19
C GLY A 191 64.58 -24.07 37.40
N LYS A 192 65.34 -23.24 36.69
CA LYS A 192 66.34 -23.68 35.71
C LYS A 192 67.75 -23.32 36.17
N LEU A 193 68.64 -24.31 36.12
CA LEU A 193 70.07 -24.12 36.19
C LEU A 193 70.64 -24.28 34.77
N THR A 194 71.29 -23.25 34.25
CA THR A 194 71.89 -23.28 32.91
C THR A 194 73.40 -23.30 33.02
N PHE A 195 74.00 -24.33 32.43
CA PHE A 195 75.43 -24.43 32.24
C PHE A 195 75.75 -23.96 30.82
N THR A 196 76.42 -22.81 30.72
CA THR A 196 76.82 -22.22 29.45
C THR A 196 78.32 -22.29 29.34
N ALA A 197 78.83 -22.97 28.33
CA ALA A 197 80.25 -22.84 27.99
C ALA A 197 80.51 -21.39 27.56
N THR A 198 81.39 -20.70 28.29
CA THR A 198 81.70 -19.27 28.06
C THR A 198 83.09 -19.04 27.48
N GLY A 199 83.73 -20.10 26.97
CA GLY A 199 84.90 -19.98 26.11
C GLY A 199 84.53 -19.95 24.63
N GLU A 200 85.30 -19.22 23.83
CA GLU A 200 85.39 -19.41 22.37
C GLU A 200 86.20 -20.67 21.99
N SER A 201 86.41 -21.59 22.93
CA SER A 201 87.16 -22.83 22.69
C SER A 201 86.26 -23.82 21.94
N THR A 202 86.44 -23.84 20.63
CA THR A 202 85.92 -24.84 19.69
C THR A 202 85.92 -26.27 20.28
N PRO A 203 84.83 -27.05 20.12
CA PRO A 203 84.91 -28.50 20.29
C PRO A 203 86.05 -29.03 19.43
N GLY A 204 86.90 -29.86 20.01
CA GLY A 204 88.05 -30.44 19.31
C GLY A 204 87.67 -31.18 18.02
N PRO A 205 88.65 -31.53 17.16
CA PRO A 205 88.54 -31.70 15.71
C PRO A 205 87.58 -32.78 15.12
N HIS A 206 86.65 -33.36 15.88
CA HIS A 206 85.82 -34.48 15.44
C HIS A 206 84.30 -34.31 15.64
N ALA A 207 83.79 -33.10 15.87
CA ALA A 207 82.33 -32.86 15.91
C ALA A 207 81.70 -32.68 14.50
N SER A 208 82.49 -32.65 13.43
CA SER A 208 82.03 -32.37 12.06
C SER A 208 81.62 -33.59 11.23
N SER A 209 81.60 -34.81 11.79
CA SER A 209 81.24 -36.03 11.04
C SER A 209 80.13 -36.90 11.62
N HIS A 210 79.39 -36.44 12.65
CA HIS A 210 78.21 -37.15 13.15
C HIS A 210 77.06 -36.19 13.44
N ILE A 211 76.04 -36.18 12.59
CA ILE A 211 74.67 -36.16 13.14
C ILE A 211 74.32 -37.59 13.53
N THR A 212 73.62 -37.76 14.64
CA THR A 212 73.05 -39.07 14.98
C THR A 212 71.76 -39.27 14.15
N GLY A 213 71.87 -40.00 13.02
CA GLY A 213 70.82 -40.89 12.51
C GLY A 213 69.76 -40.39 11.52
N GLY A 214 70.10 -39.77 10.38
CA GLY A 214 69.12 -39.66 9.27
C GLY A 214 69.63 -39.06 7.95
N THR A 215 69.56 -39.85 6.87
CA THR A 215 70.16 -39.68 5.53
C THR A 215 69.47 -38.66 4.60
N TYR A 216 69.34 -37.39 4.98
CA TYR A 216 68.88 -36.35 4.05
C TYR A 216 69.87 -35.20 3.89
N VAL A 217 70.46 -35.13 2.70
CA VAL A 217 71.32 -34.04 2.24
C VAL A 217 70.42 -32.91 1.76
N ILE A 218 70.47 -31.73 2.38
CA ILE A 218 70.01 -30.50 1.73
C ILE A 218 71.24 -29.85 1.10
N PRO A 219 71.32 -29.78 -0.23
CA PRO A 219 72.41 -29.08 -0.90
C PRO A 219 72.34 -27.60 -0.54
N ILE A 220 73.51 -26.98 -0.38
CA ILE A 220 73.79 -25.54 -0.33
C ILE A 220 73.32 -24.76 0.93
N ALA A 221 73.98 -25.02 2.05
CA ALA A 221 74.24 -24.00 3.07
C ALA A 221 75.60 -23.33 2.75
N VAL A 222 75.59 -22.03 2.46
CA VAL A 222 76.83 -21.23 2.33
C VAL A 222 77.14 -20.61 3.69
N THR A 223 78.38 -20.79 4.12
CA THR A 223 78.92 -20.34 5.39
C THR A 223 78.88 -18.81 5.51
N GLY A 224 78.13 -18.27 6.49
CA GLY A 224 78.17 -16.83 6.85
C GLY A 224 76.84 -16.11 7.17
N GLY A 225 75.67 -16.76 7.17
CA GLY A 225 74.37 -16.12 7.43
C GLY A 225 73.78 -16.35 8.83
N ALA A 226 73.27 -15.28 9.45
CA ALA A 226 72.76 -15.23 10.81
C ALA A 226 71.35 -15.83 11.02
N SER A 227 71.22 -16.54 12.15
CA SER A 227 70.03 -16.77 12.99
C SER A 227 68.81 -17.54 12.44
N GLY A 228 68.71 -18.80 12.89
CA GLY A 228 67.49 -19.59 12.91
C GLY A 228 66.46 -19.04 13.90
N LEU A 229 65.54 -18.20 13.41
CA LEU A 229 64.46 -17.62 14.23
C LEU A 229 63.04 -17.78 13.66
N MET A 230 62.79 -18.64 12.66
CA MET A 230 61.41 -18.86 12.22
C MET A 230 60.97 -20.32 12.31
N SER A 231 59.81 -20.52 12.93
CA SER A 231 59.19 -21.81 13.21
C SER A 231 58.57 -22.42 11.94
N GLY A 232 58.30 -23.72 11.94
CA GLY A 232 57.72 -24.43 10.80
C GLY A 232 56.34 -23.92 10.34
N ALA A 233 55.62 -23.17 11.18
CA ALA A 233 54.36 -22.52 10.81
C ALA A 233 54.56 -21.18 10.07
N ASP A 234 55.69 -20.49 10.31
CA ASP A 234 56.04 -19.24 9.61
C ASP A 234 56.66 -19.51 8.22
N ALA A 235 57.05 -20.76 7.95
CA ALA A 235 57.70 -21.18 6.71
C ALA A 235 56.72 -21.46 5.54
N THR A 236 55.41 -21.52 5.81
CA THR A 236 54.42 -21.92 4.78
C THR A 236 53.96 -20.77 3.89
N PHE A 237 54.24 -19.52 4.25
CA PHE A 237 53.81 -18.35 3.46
C PHE A 237 54.83 -17.89 2.39
N VAL A 238 56.08 -18.35 2.41
CA VAL A 238 57.19 -17.71 1.63
C VAL A 238 57.61 -18.47 0.36
N ARG A 239 57.14 -19.71 0.14
CA ARG A 239 57.73 -20.59 -0.89
C ARG A 239 57.02 -20.66 -2.25
N PHE A 240 56.47 -19.57 -2.77
CA PHE A 240 56.09 -19.54 -4.20
C PHE A 240 56.74 -18.45 -5.07
N THR A 241 57.40 -17.42 -4.51
CA THR A 241 58.02 -16.35 -5.35
C THR A 241 59.30 -15.72 -4.82
N GLY A 242 59.93 -16.22 -3.74
CA GLY A 242 61.20 -15.65 -3.26
C GLY A 242 61.06 -14.24 -2.65
N GLU A 243 59.87 -13.87 -2.20
CA GLU A 243 59.65 -12.58 -1.55
C GLU A 243 60.01 -12.59 -0.06
N THR A 244 60.77 -11.58 0.35
CA THR A 244 61.03 -11.30 1.76
C THR A 244 59.80 -10.63 2.41
N LYS A 245 59.68 -10.68 3.74
CA LYS A 245 58.62 -9.97 4.49
C LYS A 245 58.56 -8.47 4.12
N THR A 246 59.73 -7.85 3.95
CA THR A 246 59.85 -6.46 3.49
C THR A 246 59.39 -6.29 2.05
N GLY A 247 59.74 -7.22 1.16
CA GLY A 247 59.28 -7.21 -0.24
C GLY A 247 57.76 -7.36 -0.37
N ALA A 248 57.17 -8.30 0.38
CA ALA A 248 55.73 -8.50 0.41
C ALA A 248 54.98 -7.28 0.97
N GLN A 249 55.51 -6.65 2.03
CA GLN A 249 54.96 -5.40 2.56
C GLN A 249 55.11 -4.26 1.54
N SER A 250 56.26 -4.12 0.87
CA SER A 250 56.44 -3.11 -0.19
C SER A 250 55.50 -3.33 -1.37
N LYS A 251 55.19 -4.58 -1.74
CA LYS A 251 54.18 -4.86 -2.78
C LYS A 251 52.75 -4.59 -2.29
N ALA A 252 52.44 -4.87 -1.02
CA ALA A 252 51.15 -4.51 -0.43
C ALA A 252 50.98 -2.98 -0.37
N ASP A 253 52.01 -2.25 0.06
CA ASP A 253 52.02 -0.78 0.11
C ASP A 253 51.94 -0.19 -1.31
N ALA A 254 52.65 -0.77 -2.29
CA ALA A 254 52.57 -0.36 -3.69
C ALA A 254 51.19 -0.67 -4.30
N ALA A 255 50.58 -1.81 -3.98
CA ALA A 255 49.23 -2.16 -4.40
C ALA A 255 48.19 -1.24 -3.76
N GLN A 256 48.33 -0.91 -2.47
CA GLN A 256 47.48 0.05 -1.77
C GLN A 256 47.64 1.45 -2.35
N ALA A 257 48.87 1.89 -2.62
CA ALA A 257 49.15 3.17 -3.27
C ALA A 257 48.57 3.23 -4.68
N ALA A 258 48.70 2.16 -5.48
CA ALA A 258 48.13 2.06 -6.81
C ALA A 258 46.60 2.00 -6.79
N ALA A 259 46.00 1.28 -5.86
CA ALA A 259 44.55 1.23 -5.69
C ALA A 259 43.99 2.60 -5.26
N THR A 260 44.68 3.27 -4.32
CA THR A 260 44.31 4.61 -3.84
C THR A 260 44.49 5.65 -4.94
N SER A 261 45.59 5.61 -5.71
CA SER A 261 45.82 6.54 -6.82
C SER A 261 44.87 6.32 -7.99
N THR A 262 44.55 5.06 -8.31
CA THR A 262 43.61 4.72 -9.39
C THR A 262 42.19 5.09 -9.00
N ALA A 263 41.76 4.79 -7.77
CA ALA A 263 40.44 5.18 -7.27
C ALA A 263 40.31 6.71 -7.18
N ALA A 264 41.35 7.41 -6.73
CA ALA A 264 41.36 8.88 -6.71
C ALA A 264 41.37 9.49 -8.12
N SER A 265 42.11 8.89 -9.06
CA SER A 265 42.17 9.34 -10.46
C SER A 265 40.83 9.12 -11.18
N ASP A 266 40.20 7.96 -11.02
CA ASP A 266 38.88 7.66 -11.58
C ASP A 266 37.79 8.55 -10.98
N ALA A 267 37.81 8.75 -9.65
CA ALA A 267 36.90 9.68 -8.99
C ALA A 267 37.09 11.12 -9.51
N THR A 268 38.34 11.56 -9.70
CA THR A 268 38.66 12.90 -10.25
C THR A 268 38.23 13.02 -11.71
N ALA A 269 38.46 12.00 -12.53
CA ALA A 269 38.04 11.98 -13.94
C ALA A 269 36.52 12.06 -14.07
N LYS A 270 35.79 11.29 -13.24
CA LYS A 270 34.31 11.34 -13.19
C LYS A 270 33.81 12.69 -12.69
N ALA A 271 34.41 13.26 -11.64
CA ALA A 271 34.06 14.58 -11.13
C ALA A 271 34.27 15.67 -12.20
N ASN A 272 35.38 15.61 -12.94
CA ASN A 272 35.66 16.54 -14.04
C ASN A 272 34.65 16.38 -15.19
N ALA A 273 34.31 15.15 -15.57
CA ALA A 273 33.29 14.89 -16.60
C ALA A 273 31.91 15.43 -16.19
N VAL A 274 31.51 15.23 -14.93
CA VAL A 274 30.28 15.81 -14.36
C VAL A 274 30.36 17.34 -14.40
N GLN A 275 31.48 17.93 -13.98
CA GLN A 275 31.66 19.38 -14.01
C GLN A 275 31.58 19.94 -15.43
N THR A 276 32.17 19.28 -16.43
CA THR A 276 32.06 19.66 -17.83
C THR A 276 30.60 19.62 -18.30
N ASN A 277 29.86 18.55 -17.98
CA ASN A 277 28.45 18.44 -18.34
C ASN A 277 27.59 19.53 -17.68
N LEU A 278 27.85 19.84 -16.41
CA LEU A 278 27.18 20.94 -15.71
C LEU A 278 27.48 22.29 -16.35
N THR A 279 28.75 22.56 -16.69
CA THR A 279 29.14 23.80 -17.37
C THR A 279 28.47 23.93 -18.74
N ASN A 280 28.42 22.85 -19.52
CA ASN A 280 27.73 22.83 -20.81
C ASN A 280 26.23 23.07 -20.64
N HIS A 281 25.58 22.41 -19.68
CA HIS A 281 24.16 22.63 -19.41
C HIS A 281 23.87 24.06 -18.93
N ALA A 282 24.74 24.63 -18.10
CA ALA A 282 24.64 26.03 -17.67
C ALA A 282 24.82 27.00 -18.85
N ALA A 283 25.72 26.69 -19.79
CA ALA A 283 25.90 27.47 -21.02
C ALA A 283 24.67 27.39 -21.95
N ASP A 284 24.11 26.19 -22.13
CA ASP A 284 22.86 25.97 -22.88
C ASP A 284 21.67 26.69 -22.23
N ALA A 285 21.66 26.76 -20.89
CA ALA A 285 20.65 27.48 -20.14
C ALA A 285 20.80 29.00 -20.29
N ALA A 286 22.02 29.52 -20.17
CA ALA A 286 22.32 30.95 -20.28
C ALA A 286 22.06 31.51 -21.69
N THR A 287 22.42 30.75 -22.72
CA THR A 287 22.14 31.09 -24.13
C THR A 287 20.70 30.77 -24.54
N GLY A 288 20.01 29.94 -23.76
CA GLY A 288 18.68 29.44 -24.09
C GLY A 288 18.68 28.57 -25.34
N ALA A 289 19.75 27.81 -25.61
CA ALA A 289 19.88 26.95 -26.79
C ALA A 289 18.71 25.95 -26.94
N HIS A 290 18.13 25.53 -25.81
CA HIS A 290 16.96 24.66 -25.72
C HIS A 290 15.61 25.34 -26.07
N LYS A 291 15.56 26.66 -26.24
CA LYS A 291 14.32 27.38 -26.61
C LYS A 291 14.03 27.14 -28.09
N ALA A 292 12.76 26.90 -28.44
CA ALA A 292 12.33 26.61 -29.82
C ALA A 292 12.83 27.61 -30.88
N LYS A 293 12.96 28.89 -30.52
CA LYS A 293 13.50 29.94 -31.39
C LYS A 293 14.99 29.78 -31.76
N ASN A 294 15.73 29.03 -30.96
CA ASN A 294 17.17 28.81 -31.10
C ASN A 294 17.49 27.40 -31.61
N ILE A 295 16.50 26.52 -31.75
CA ILE A 295 16.66 25.19 -32.32
C ILE A 295 16.45 25.30 -33.84
N ALA A 296 17.52 25.12 -34.60
CA ALA A 296 17.47 25.11 -36.05
C ALA A 296 16.66 23.92 -36.57
N VAL A 297 15.92 24.12 -37.65
CA VAL A 297 15.22 23.05 -38.37
C VAL A 297 15.97 22.82 -39.67
N GLU A 298 16.41 21.58 -39.89
CA GLU A 298 17.00 21.18 -41.15
C GLU A 298 15.89 20.87 -42.15
N ASP A 299 15.63 21.82 -43.04
CA ASP A 299 14.65 21.69 -44.12
C ASP A 299 15.34 21.62 -45.48
N THR A 300 15.87 20.44 -45.82
CA THR A 300 16.55 20.21 -47.10
C THR A 300 15.62 20.36 -48.30
N GLY A 301 14.30 20.36 -48.09
CA GLY A 301 13.29 20.51 -49.14
C GLY A 301 12.79 21.95 -49.34
N ASN A 302 13.20 22.88 -48.47
CA ASN A 302 12.76 24.28 -48.49
C ASN A 302 11.23 24.41 -48.52
N HIS A 303 10.55 23.58 -47.74
CA HIS A 303 9.10 23.57 -47.54
C HIS A 303 8.63 24.68 -46.60
N PHE A 304 9.49 25.18 -45.72
CA PHE A 304 9.23 26.24 -44.77
C PHE A 304 10.16 27.43 -45.00
N ALA A 305 9.66 28.65 -44.78
CA ALA A 305 10.49 29.86 -44.74
C ALA A 305 11.15 30.05 -43.37
N GLY A 306 10.55 29.50 -42.31
CA GLY A 306 11.12 29.49 -40.97
C GLY A 306 12.40 28.65 -40.87
N THR A 307 13.42 29.16 -40.17
CA THR A 307 14.72 28.49 -39.99
C THR A 307 14.88 27.82 -38.61
N ASN A 308 13.92 28.06 -37.71
CA ASN A 308 13.89 27.49 -36.37
C ASN A 308 12.49 27.00 -35.98
N VAL A 309 12.41 26.16 -34.95
CA VAL A 309 11.18 25.46 -34.55
C VAL A 309 10.02 26.43 -34.30
N GLU A 310 10.27 27.57 -33.64
CA GLU A 310 9.22 28.56 -33.35
C GLU A 310 8.66 29.21 -34.63
N SER A 311 9.54 29.62 -35.55
CA SER A 311 9.15 30.24 -36.82
C SER A 311 8.38 29.28 -37.73
N VAL A 312 8.84 28.02 -37.83
CA VAL A 312 8.19 26.97 -38.64
C VAL A 312 6.80 26.63 -38.09
N LEU A 313 6.66 26.49 -36.77
CA LEU A 313 5.34 26.24 -36.15
C LEU A 313 4.37 27.41 -36.38
N THR A 314 4.87 28.65 -36.26
CA THR A 314 4.07 29.85 -36.51
C THR A 314 3.59 29.91 -37.95
N GLU A 315 4.47 29.60 -38.90
CA GLU A 315 4.15 29.51 -40.33
C GLU A 315 3.08 28.44 -40.59
N LEU A 316 3.23 27.24 -40.02
CA LEU A 316 2.27 26.15 -40.15
C LEU A 316 0.87 26.53 -39.64
N PHE A 317 0.79 27.13 -38.45
CA PHE A 317 -0.49 27.59 -37.90
C PHE A 317 -1.12 28.69 -38.75
N THR A 318 -0.30 29.61 -39.25
CA THR A 318 -0.75 30.70 -40.14
C THR A 318 -1.31 30.12 -41.45
N PHE A 319 -0.61 29.17 -42.06
CA PHE A 319 -1.05 28.49 -43.28
C PHE A 319 -2.38 27.76 -43.06
N ALA A 320 -2.49 26.95 -42.01
CA ALA A 320 -3.71 26.23 -41.69
C ALA A 320 -4.89 27.18 -41.41
N ASN A 321 -4.66 28.28 -40.69
CA ASN A 321 -5.70 29.26 -40.40
C ASN A 321 -6.12 30.06 -41.65
N GLY A 322 -5.17 30.39 -42.52
CA GLY A 322 -5.44 30.99 -43.83
C GLY A 322 -6.33 30.09 -44.69
N GLY A 323 -6.00 28.79 -44.75
CA GLY A 323 -6.81 27.80 -45.45
C GLY A 323 -8.25 27.70 -44.91
N LYS A 324 -8.42 27.61 -43.58
CA LYS A 324 -9.75 27.63 -42.95
C LYS A 324 -10.53 28.91 -43.26
N THR A 325 -9.86 30.06 -43.23
CA THR A 325 -10.48 31.36 -43.55
C THR A 325 -11.01 31.40 -44.98
N ALA A 326 -10.22 30.92 -45.94
CA ALA A 326 -10.62 30.84 -47.34
C ALA A 326 -11.82 29.91 -47.54
N VAL A 327 -11.78 28.71 -46.96
CA VAL A 327 -12.87 27.73 -47.05
C VAL A 327 -14.16 28.23 -46.38
N ALA A 328 -14.06 28.80 -45.18
CA ALA A 328 -15.21 29.37 -44.48
C ALA A 328 -15.86 30.51 -45.27
N SER A 329 -15.04 31.37 -45.89
CA SER A 329 -15.53 32.46 -46.75
C SER A 329 -16.27 31.92 -47.97
N ALA A 330 -15.74 30.87 -48.60
CA ALA A 330 -16.38 30.24 -49.76
C ALA A 330 -17.73 29.59 -49.40
N ILE A 331 -17.84 28.92 -48.25
CA ILE A 331 -19.09 28.33 -47.77
C ILE A 331 -20.12 29.43 -47.46
N THR A 332 -19.68 30.50 -46.80
CA THR A 332 -20.54 31.66 -46.49
C THR A 332 -21.06 32.34 -47.75
N ALA A 333 -20.22 32.47 -48.78
CA ALA A 333 -20.64 33.00 -50.09
C ALA A 333 -21.69 32.12 -50.80
N LYS A 334 -21.87 30.86 -50.38
CA LYS A 334 -22.90 29.94 -50.88
C LYS A 334 -24.16 29.91 -49.99
N GLY A 335 -24.29 30.84 -49.05
CA GLY A 335 -25.48 31.01 -48.22
C GLY A 335 -25.49 30.20 -46.92
N VAL A 336 -24.40 29.52 -46.56
CA VAL A 336 -24.27 28.76 -45.31
C VAL A 336 -23.27 29.46 -44.38
N SER A 337 -23.69 29.86 -43.17
CA SER A 337 -22.81 30.58 -42.24
C SER A 337 -21.62 29.72 -41.77
N ALA A 338 -20.39 30.14 -42.11
CA ALA A 338 -19.15 29.51 -41.68
C ALA A 338 -18.15 30.55 -41.15
N SER A 339 -17.25 30.12 -40.28
CA SER A 339 -16.27 30.97 -39.59
C SER A 339 -14.85 30.37 -39.69
N PRO A 340 -13.79 31.19 -39.74
CA PRO A 340 -12.41 30.71 -39.60
C PRO A 340 -12.13 29.93 -38.29
N SER A 341 -12.97 30.14 -37.27
CA SER A 341 -12.92 29.42 -36.00
C SER A 341 -13.51 28.01 -36.05
N ASP A 342 -14.27 27.67 -37.09
CA ASP A 342 -14.79 26.32 -37.28
C ASP A 342 -13.63 25.31 -37.46
N THR A 343 -13.81 24.10 -36.93
CA THR A 343 -12.89 22.99 -37.21
C THR A 343 -13.04 22.55 -38.68
N PHE A 344 -12.01 21.90 -39.25
CA PHE A 344 -12.11 21.34 -40.60
C PHE A 344 -13.30 20.38 -40.76
N SER A 345 -13.63 19.61 -39.71
CA SER A 345 -14.81 18.73 -39.70
C SER A 345 -16.14 19.51 -39.70
N ALA A 346 -16.21 20.61 -38.95
CA ALA A 346 -17.38 21.48 -38.97
C ALA A 346 -17.55 22.19 -40.33
N LEU A 347 -16.47 22.68 -40.94
CA LEU A 347 -16.49 23.24 -42.29
C LEU A 347 -16.94 22.20 -43.33
N ALA A 348 -16.43 20.97 -43.25
CA ALA A 348 -16.86 19.87 -44.13
C ALA A 348 -18.36 19.56 -43.99
N THR A 349 -18.87 19.54 -42.77
CA THR A 349 -20.32 19.36 -42.51
C THR A 349 -21.13 20.50 -43.13
N LYS A 350 -20.66 21.75 -42.96
CA LYS A 350 -21.33 22.94 -43.54
C LYS A 350 -21.30 22.97 -45.06
N ILE A 351 -20.27 22.42 -45.71
CA ILE A 351 -20.26 22.21 -47.16
C ILE A 351 -21.44 21.33 -47.59
N GLY A 352 -21.76 20.29 -46.82
CA GLY A 352 -22.92 19.43 -47.09
C GLY A 352 -24.28 20.12 -46.91
N LEU A 353 -24.32 21.29 -46.25
CA LEU A 353 -25.52 22.11 -46.09
C LEU A 353 -25.69 23.15 -47.19
N ILE A 354 -24.73 23.28 -48.11
CA ILE A 354 -24.83 24.22 -49.22
C ILE A 354 -26.05 23.85 -50.06
N PRO A 355 -27.01 24.76 -50.27
CA PRO A 355 -28.17 24.48 -51.11
C PRO A 355 -27.73 24.08 -52.52
N THR A 356 -28.06 22.85 -52.93
CA THR A 356 -27.83 22.34 -54.29
C THR A 356 -29.16 22.17 -55.00
N GLY A 357 -29.28 22.68 -56.22
CA GLY A 357 -30.50 22.60 -57.04
C GLY A 357 -30.99 23.97 -57.48
N LYS A 358 -32.09 23.98 -58.24
CA LYS A 358 -32.79 25.21 -58.65
C LYS A 358 -33.48 25.83 -57.45
N LYS A 359 -33.38 27.15 -57.29
CA LYS A 359 -34.07 27.88 -56.21
C LYS A 359 -35.58 27.88 -56.42
N TYR A 360 -36.33 27.98 -55.32
CA TYR A 360 -37.75 28.27 -55.37
C TYR A 360 -38.15 29.15 -54.18
N ASN A 361 -39.25 29.88 -54.31
CA ASN A 361 -39.85 30.66 -53.24
C ASN A 361 -41.37 30.67 -53.40
N SER A 362 -42.11 30.86 -52.32
CA SER A 362 -43.57 30.91 -52.35
C SER A 362 -44.12 31.88 -51.34
N GLY A 363 -45.31 32.40 -51.59
CA GLY A 363 -45.97 33.28 -50.64
C GLY A 363 -47.39 33.61 -51.05
N VAL A 364 -47.94 34.62 -50.39
CA VAL A 364 -49.23 35.21 -50.74
C VAL A 364 -49.00 36.67 -51.12
N ALA A 365 -49.64 37.13 -52.18
CA ALA A 365 -49.65 38.52 -52.57
C ALA A 365 -51.05 38.90 -53.08
N THR A 366 -51.40 40.16 -52.94
CA THR A 366 -52.68 40.71 -53.43
C THR A 366 -52.43 41.43 -54.74
N SER A 367 -53.24 41.15 -55.76
CA SER A 367 -53.14 41.86 -57.03
C SER A 367 -53.61 43.32 -56.89
N ALA A 368 -53.14 44.20 -57.77
CA ALA A 368 -53.44 45.62 -57.68
C ALA A 368 -54.95 45.91 -57.76
N ALA A 369 -55.36 47.08 -57.25
CA ALA A 369 -56.77 47.45 -57.22
C ALA A 369 -57.37 47.82 -58.59
N THR A 370 -56.54 48.21 -59.55
CA THR A 370 -56.93 48.62 -60.89
C THR A 370 -56.27 47.74 -61.95
N PRO A 371 -57.00 47.34 -63.02
CA PRO A 371 -56.41 46.57 -64.10
C PRO A 371 -55.51 47.46 -64.98
N LEU A 372 -54.44 46.89 -65.53
CA LEU A 372 -53.62 47.54 -66.56
C LEU A 372 -54.15 47.25 -67.97
N SER A 373 -53.78 48.10 -68.93
CA SER A 373 -54.55 48.29 -70.16
C SER A 373 -54.40 47.22 -71.24
N THR A 374 -53.41 46.31 -71.25
CA THR A 374 -53.33 45.37 -72.39
C THR A 374 -52.51 44.10 -72.18
N TYR A 375 -53.17 42.95 -72.18
CA TYR A 375 -52.56 41.64 -72.42
C TYR A 375 -53.06 41.08 -73.76
N VAL A 376 -52.17 40.51 -74.57
CA VAL A 376 -52.52 39.99 -75.90
C VAL A 376 -52.70 38.46 -75.84
N LEU A 377 -53.91 37.99 -76.11
CA LEU A 377 -54.20 36.56 -76.26
C LEU A 377 -53.55 36.02 -77.55
N ALA A 378 -53.28 34.71 -77.66
CA ALA A 378 -52.77 34.12 -78.91
C ALA A 378 -53.69 34.34 -80.12
N SER A 379 -54.97 34.69 -79.89
CA SER A 379 -55.93 35.12 -80.91
C SER A 379 -55.72 36.55 -81.42
N GLY A 380 -54.76 37.30 -80.88
CA GLY A 380 -54.51 38.71 -81.20
C GLY A 380 -55.44 39.70 -80.48
N SER A 381 -56.39 39.20 -79.68
CA SER A 381 -57.33 40.02 -78.91
C SER A 381 -56.70 40.53 -77.62
N THR A 382 -57.06 41.75 -77.21
CA THR A 382 -56.54 42.41 -76.00
C THR A 382 -57.50 42.25 -74.81
N THR A 383 -56.96 41.99 -73.62
CA THR A 383 -57.75 41.89 -72.38
C THR A 383 -57.09 42.66 -71.24
N SER A 384 -57.89 43.23 -70.34
CA SER A 384 -57.43 43.93 -69.14
C SER A 384 -57.27 42.94 -67.99
N ALA A 385 -56.18 43.03 -67.22
CA ALA A 385 -55.95 42.16 -66.05
C ALA A 385 -55.26 42.93 -64.90
N TYR A 386 -55.34 42.39 -63.70
CA TYR A 386 -54.82 43.00 -62.48
C TYR A 386 -53.39 42.51 -62.23
N PRO A 387 -52.36 43.36 -62.19
CA PRO A 387 -50.99 42.93 -61.95
C PRO A 387 -50.81 42.43 -60.51
N LEU A 388 -50.19 41.27 -60.36
CA LEU A 388 -49.69 40.74 -59.09
C LEU A 388 -48.18 40.93 -59.04
N THR A 389 -47.72 41.84 -58.19
CA THR A 389 -46.30 42.17 -58.05
C THR A 389 -45.72 41.53 -56.79
N VAL A 390 -44.69 40.72 -56.97
CA VAL A 390 -43.87 40.15 -55.89
C VAL A 390 -42.46 40.67 -56.05
N THR A 391 -41.86 41.17 -54.97
CA THR A 391 -40.48 41.65 -54.94
C THR A 391 -39.65 40.85 -53.94
N GLY A 392 -38.32 40.97 -54.00
CA GLY A 392 -37.41 40.34 -53.05
C GLY A 392 -37.05 38.88 -53.36
N LEU A 393 -37.31 38.41 -54.58
CA LEU A 393 -36.71 37.15 -55.05
C LEU A 393 -35.22 37.37 -55.31
N ASP A 394 -34.38 36.42 -54.90
CA ASP A 394 -32.93 36.41 -55.12
C ASP A 394 -32.51 35.55 -56.33
N PHE A 395 -33.48 35.23 -57.19
CA PHE A 395 -33.32 34.49 -58.44
C PHE A 395 -34.36 34.96 -59.45
N THR A 396 -34.06 34.80 -60.75
CA THR A 396 -35.04 35.05 -61.81
C THR A 396 -35.85 33.78 -62.02
N PRO A 397 -37.15 33.75 -61.71
CA PRO A 397 -37.93 32.56 -61.96
C PRO A 397 -38.05 32.23 -63.45
N SER A 398 -37.91 30.96 -63.80
CA SER A 398 -38.27 30.40 -65.10
C SER A 398 -39.75 29.99 -65.15
N VAL A 399 -40.33 29.62 -64.00
CA VAL A 399 -41.75 29.26 -63.86
C VAL A 399 -42.36 29.90 -62.63
N VAL A 400 -43.56 30.48 -62.77
CA VAL A 400 -44.36 30.95 -61.63
C VAL A 400 -45.75 30.30 -61.70
N LEU A 401 -46.18 29.68 -60.61
CA LEU A 401 -47.52 29.12 -60.43
C LEU A 401 -48.36 30.06 -59.59
N LEU A 402 -49.56 30.42 -60.05
CA LEU A 402 -50.51 31.24 -59.30
C LEU A 402 -51.79 30.46 -58.98
N ILE A 403 -52.18 30.50 -57.70
CA ILE A 403 -53.39 29.87 -57.17
C ILE A 403 -54.21 30.96 -56.48
N ARG A 404 -55.48 31.10 -56.86
CA ARG A 404 -56.36 32.12 -56.24
C ARG A 404 -56.96 31.57 -54.96
N ASN A 405 -56.84 32.33 -53.88
CA ASN A 405 -57.27 31.89 -52.55
C ASN A 405 -58.78 31.64 -52.44
N SER A 406 -59.61 32.32 -53.23
CA SER A 406 -61.07 32.24 -53.14
C SER A 406 -61.72 31.05 -53.87
N ALA A 407 -60.96 30.22 -54.60
CA ALA A 407 -61.54 29.12 -55.38
C ALA A 407 -60.75 27.79 -55.38
N SER A 408 -59.60 27.70 -54.70
CA SER A 408 -58.73 26.50 -54.66
C SER A 408 -58.36 25.88 -56.03
N THR A 409 -58.63 26.56 -57.14
CA THR A 409 -58.27 26.12 -58.49
C THR A 409 -57.01 26.84 -58.97
N PRO A 410 -56.00 26.14 -59.51
CA PRO A 410 -54.82 26.77 -60.10
C PRO A 410 -55.27 27.65 -61.26
N ILE A 411 -54.92 28.92 -61.21
CA ILE A 411 -55.39 29.90 -62.20
C ILE A 411 -54.44 29.92 -63.40
N GLY A 412 -53.12 29.74 -63.20
CA GLY A 412 -52.21 29.54 -64.32
C GLY A 412 -50.74 29.34 -63.94
N SER A 413 -49.98 28.79 -64.88
CA SER A 413 -48.52 28.68 -64.87
C SER A 413 -47.92 29.65 -65.88
N PHE A 414 -46.98 30.48 -65.45
CA PHE A 414 -46.27 31.42 -66.28
C PHE A 414 -44.86 30.93 -66.49
N VAL A 415 -44.47 30.74 -67.73
CA VAL A 415 -43.15 30.25 -68.12
C VAL A 415 -42.43 31.34 -68.90
N ARG A 416 -41.14 31.53 -68.61
CA ARG A 416 -40.31 32.45 -69.37
C ARG A 416 -40.16 31.96 -70.81
N SER A 417 -40.36 32.85 -71.78
CA SER A 417 -40.49 32.46 -73.20
C SER A 417 -39.21 31.90 -73.80
N ASP A 418 -38.03 32.31 -73.31
CA ASP A 418 -36.72 31.79 -73.70
C ASP A 418 -36.49 30.32 -73.28
N SER A 419 -37.37 29.78 -72.45
CA SER A 419 -37.37 28.40 -71.98
C SER A 419 -38.27 27.49 -72.82
N LEU A 420 -38.93 28.03 -73.86
CA LEU A 420 -39.88 27.33 -74.73
C LEU A 420 -39.60 27.64 -76.22
N PRO A 421 -39.90 26.73 -77.16
CA PRO A 421 -39.74 26.95 -78.60
C PRO A 421 -40.86 27.84 -79.15
N VAL A 422 -40.90 29.13 -78.78
CA VAL A 422 -41.88 30.11 -79.25
C VAL A 422 -41.25 31.18 -80.15
N SER A 423 -42.03 31.78 -81.05
CA SER A 423 -41.52 32.75 -82.04
C SER A 423 -40.95 34.03 -81.40
N ALA A 424 -39.88 34.56 -82.01
CA ALA A 424 -39.12 35.71 -81.55
C ALA A 424 -40.00 36.93 -81.22
N GLY A 425 -39.80 37.54 -80.04
CA GLY A 425 -40.46 38.78 -79.59
C GLY A 425 -41.44 38.65 -78.42
N SER A 426 -41.74 37.44 -77.93
CA SER A 426 -42.59 37.24 -76.73
C SER A 426 -41.71 37.26 -75.47
N LYS A 427 -42.10 37.98 -74.41
CA LYS A 427 -41.32 38.05 -73.15
C LYS A 427 -41.71 36.96 -72.13
N LEU A 428 -42.98 36.55 -72.09
CA LEU A 428 -43.53 35.55 -71.16
C LEU A 428 -44.69 34.78 -71.78
N VAL A 429 -44.86 33.52 -71.41
CA VAL A 429 -45.98 32.65 -71.83
C VAL A 429 -46.80 32.24 -70.61
N GLY A 430 -48.07 32.66 -70.56
CA GLY A 430 -49.00 32.23 -69.52
C GLY A 430 -49.89 31.08 -70.02
N LEU A 431 -50.03 30.01 -69.24
CA LEU A 431 -51.00 28.93 -69.42
C LEU A 431 -52.02 28.98 -68.26
N PHE A 432 -53.25 29.38 -68.53
CA PHE A 432 -54.32 29.49 -67.51
C PHE A 432 -55.30 28.32 -67.60
N THR A 433 -55.81 27.80 -66.47
CA THR A 433 -56.69 26.61 -66.48
C THR A 433 -58.00 26.77 -65.71
N THR A 434 -59.07 26.19 -66.29
CA THR A 434 -60.00 25.21 -65.64
C THR A 434 -60.81 24.43 -66.68
N THR A 435 -60.89 24.86 -67.95
CA THR A 435 -61.47 24.03 -69.05
C THR A 435 -60.87 24.24 -70.45
N THR A 436 -59.94 25.18 -70.66
CA THR A 436 -59.38 25.49 -71.99
C THR A 436 -57.90 25.83 -71.89
N ILE A 437 -57.05 25.18 -72.70
CA ILE A 437 -55.62 25.50 -72.83
C ILE A 437 -55.50 26.74 -73.72
N SER A 438 -55.11 27.88 -73.14
CA SER A 438 -54.85 29.11 -73.89
C SER A 438 -53.40 29.53 -73.70
N TYR A 439 -52.65 29.60 -74.78
CA TYR A 439 -51.35 30.27 -74.81
C TYR A 439 -51.60 31.77 -74.80
N VAL A 440 -51.22 32.47 -73.74
CA VAL A 440 -51.30 33.93 -73.69
C VAL A 440 -49.89 34.50 -73.86
N ARG A 441 -49.71 35.34 -74.88
CA ARG A 441 -48.45 36.06 -75.13
C ARG A 441 -48.49 37.33 -74.30
N LEU A 442 -47.73 37.35 -73.22
CA LEU A 442 -47.71 38.51 -72.35
C LEU A 442 -46.62 39.47 -72.85
N THR A 443 -47.04 40.67 -73.23
CA THR A 443 -46.21 41.82 -73.57
C THR A 443 -46.66 43.01 -72.71
N GLY A 444 -45.80 44.01 -72.48
CA GLY A 444 -46.08 45.15 -71.59
C GLY A 444 -45.35 45.07 -70.24
N ASP A 445 -46.03 45.46 -69.15
CA ASP A 445 -45.47 45.62 -67.80
C ASP A 445 -45.24 44.30 -67.04
N ALA A 446 -45.54 43.15 -67.66
CA ALA A 446 -45.27 41.84 -67.07
C ALA A 446 -43.77 41.50 -67.17
N TYR A 447 -43.19 41.02 -66.07
CA TYR A 447 -41.77 40.67 -66.01
C TYR A 447 -41.50 39.53 -65.03
N LEU A 448 -40.42 38.80 -65.28
CA LEU A 448 -39.74 37.92 -64.32
C LEU A 448 -38.29 38.40 -64.25
N THR A 449 -37.82 38.81 -63.08
CA THR A 449 -36.45 39.31 -62.87
C THR A 449 -35.86 38.73 -61.60
N SER A 450 -34.55 38.90 -61.41
CA SER A 450 -33.83 38.49 -60.19
C SER A 450 -34.13 39.37 -58.97
N GLY A 451 -35.22 40.13 -59.00
CA GLY A 451 -35.73 40.93 -57.89
C GLY A 451 -37.22 40.73 -57.65
N GLY A 452 -37.90 39.86 -58.44
CA GLY A 452 -39.34 39.68 -58.35
C GLY A 452 -40.04 39.33 -59.66
N PHE A 453 -41.37 39.38 -59.65
CA PHE A 453 -42.18 39.28 -60.85
C PHE A 453 -43.40 40.20 -60.78
N SER A 454 -43.91 40.56 -61.95
CA SER A 454 -45.24 41.15 -62.12
C SER A 454 -46.00 40.35 -63.16
N LEU A 455 -47.13 39.75 -62.78
CA LEU A 455 -47.91 38.86 -63.64
C LEU A 455 -49.40 39.23 -63.65
N PRO A 456 -50.10 39.08 -64.79
CA PRO A 456 -51.53 39.30 -64.87
C PRO A 456 -52.34 38.31 -64.04
N THR A 457 -53.40 38.81 -63.44
CA THR A 457 -54.40 37.99 -62.76
C THR A 457 -55.84 38.38 -63.16
N PRO A 458 -56.78 37.43 -63.18
CA PRO A 458 -58.15 37.66 -63.69
C PRO A 458 -59.05 38.51 -62.76
N GLY A 459 -58.54 39.00 -61.63
CA GLY A 459 -59.29 39.83 -60.69
C GLY A 459 -58.40 40.42 -59.60
N ASN A 460 -58.88 41.49 -58.95
CA ASN A 460 -58.34 41.93 -57.66
C ASN A 460 -58.67 40.85 -56.60
N SER A 461 -57.65 40.16 -56.11
CA SER A 461 -57.78 39.05 -55.16
C SER A 461 -56.43 38.73 -54.53
N ASP A 462 -56.45 37.95 -53.45
CA ASP A 462 -55.23 37.31 -52.93
C ASP A 462 -54.88 36.05 -53.73
N TYR A 463 -53.60 35.92 -54.03
CA TYR A 463 -53.01 34.80 -54.76
C TYR A 463 -51.88 34.19 -53.95
N GLN A 464 -51.95 32.87 -53.78
CA GLN A 464 -50.78 32.07 -53.48
C GLN A 464 -49.92 31.96 -54.74
N TRP A 465 -48.62 32.12 -54.58
CA TRP A 465 -47.66 32.02 -55.67
C TRP A 465 -46.51 31.10 -55.29
N ILE A 466 -45.98 30.40 -56.29
CA ILE A 466 -44.74 29.63 -56.19
C ILE A 466 -43.88 29.97 -57.41
N ALA A 467 -42.68 30.46 -57.18
CA ALA A 467 -41.70 30.83 -58.19
C ALA A 467 -40.54 29.81 -58.16
N TYR A 468 -40.15 29.31 -59.33
CA TYR A 468 -39.05 28.36 -59.53
C TYR A 468 -38.01 28.97 -60.47
N GLU A 469 -36.72 28.82 -60.14
CA GLU A 469 -35.56 29.29 -60.92
C GLU A 469 -35.36 28.56 -62.25
#